data_AF-R0KT85-F1
#
_entry.id   AF-R0KT85-F1
#
_cell.length_a   1.000
_cell.length_b   1.000
_cell.length_c   1.000
_cell.angle_alpha   90.00
_cell.angle_beta   90.00
_cell.angle_gamma   90.00
#
_symmetry.space_group_name_H-M   'P 1'
#
loop_
_entity.id
_entity.type
_entity.pdbx_description
1 polymer ?
#
loop_
_entity_poly.entity_id
_entity_poly.type
_entity_poly.pdbx_seq_one_letter_code
_entity_poly.pdbx_strand_id
1 'polypeptide(L)'
;TTWLSDVDEVDGAAEKWKQLARQLKDDLSNIILMSEEDLQVLIDVPHSDLAEELAQSQTKIQALQNTLQQVLDRREEERQSKQLLELYLEALKNEGSILSKVAESETVPGKEMDVVDTGTSSTGTSAKTALSDHLLAVLKGKPVPELCLDSQDLELVVKEDTQALAAALSWDKQKAEALQQACDQELSKRLQQVQTLHSLRSTSKGKKTLPWGDWLSSKRKK
;
A
#
# COMPACT_ATOMS: atom_id res chain seq x y z
N THR A 1 -10.63 25.07 57.09
CA THR A 1 -9.91 25.76 56.00
C THR A 1 -8.44 25.37 56.11
N THR A 2 -8.03 24.41 55.29
CA THR A 2 -7.08 24.61 54.16
C THR A 2 -5.64 24.56 54.70
N TRP A 3 -4.74 23.65 54.31
CA TRP A 3 -4.47 23.10 52.97
C TRP A 3 -3.99 21.65 53.05
N LEU A 4 -4.41 20.88 52.03
CA LEU A 4 -3.91 19.55 51.70
C LEU A 4 -2.42 19.62 51.40
N SER A 5 -1.70 18.63 51.91
CA SER A 5 -0.30 18.37 51.59
C SER A 5 -0.12 18.15 50.10
N ASP A 6 0.68 19.03 49.52
CA ASP A 6 1.33 18.93 48.22
C ASP A 6 2.44 17.88 48.31
N VAL A 7 2.07 16.60 48.22
CA VAL A 7 3.01 15.47 48.07
C VAL A 7 2.26 14.33 47.37
N ASP A 8 2.01 14.41 46.05
CA ASP A 8 1.89 13.20 45.23
C ASP A 8 1.82 13.47 43.70
N GLU A 9 2.95 13.77 43.07
CA GLU A 9 3.02 13.77 41.59
C GLU A 9 3.98 12.70 41.03
N VAL A 10 4.68 11.99 41.92
CA VAL A 10 5.65 10.94 41.54
C VAL A 10 5.11 9.52 41.80
N ASP A 11 4.19 9.32 42.76
CA ASP A 11 3.58 7.99 42.99
C ASP A 11 2.45 7.72 41.99
N GLY A 12 1.79 8.78 41.47
CA GLY A 12 0.71 8.64 40.49
C GLY A 12 1.09 7.87 39.22
N ALA A 13 2.34 7.93 38.74
CA ALA A 13 2.78 7.14 37.59
C ALA A 13 3.00 5.67 37.94
N ALA A 14 3.57 5.40 39.12
CA ALA A 14 3.79 4.05 39.64
C ALA A 14 2.47 3.35 40.01
N GLU A 15 1.45 4.11 40.39
CA GLU A 15 0.11 3.61 40.65
C GLU A 15 -0.71 3.44 39.36
N LYS A 16 -0.55 4.32 38.36
CA LYS A 16 -1.28 4.26 37.09
C LYS A 16 -1.04 2.97 36.33
N TRP A 17 0.22 2.58 36.10
CA TRP A 17 0.50 1.34 35.34
C TRP A 17 -0.02 0.10 36.06
N LYS A 18 -0.01 0.08 37.41
CA LYS A 18 -0.58 -1.02 38.20
C LYS A 18 -2.09 -1.10 38.04
N GLN A 19 -2.77 0.05 38.03
CA GLN A 19 -4.21 0.11 37.80
C GLN A 19 -4.56 -0.39 36.39
N LEU A 20 -3.81 0.04 35.37
CA LEU A 20 -3.96 -0.41 33.99
C LEU A 20 -3.68 -1.92 33.86
N ALA A 21 -2.65 -2.43 34.54
CA ALA A 21 -2.35 -3.86 34.58
C ALA A 21 -3.50 -4.66 35.21
N ARG A 22 -4.11 -4.16 36.30
CA ARG A 22 -5.30 -4.79 36.89
C ARG A 22 -6.48 -4.82 35.92
N GLN A 23 -6.73 -3.73 35.19
CA GLN A 23 -7.78 -3.70 34.16
C GLN A 23 -7.55 -4.71 33.04
N LEU A 24 -6.30 -4.88 32.59
CA LEU A 24 -5.90 -5.89 31.61
C LEU A 24 -6.01 -7.31 32.14
N LYS A 25 -5.73 -7.50 33.43
CA LYS A 25 -5.87 -8.80 34.11
C LYS A 25 -7.32 -9.26 34.14
N ASP A 26 -8.23 -8.32 34.38
CA ASP A 26 -9.67 -8.58 34.44
C ASP A 26 -10.25 -8.81 33.04
N ASP A 27 -9.87 -7.99 32.06
CA ASP A 27 -10.28 -8.15 30.66
C ASP A 27 -9.22 -7.62 29.68
N LEU A 28 -8.64 -8.52 28.88
CA LEU A 28 -7.68 -8.17 27.82
C LEU A 28 -8.31 -7.34 26.69
N SER A 29 -9.65 -7.35 26.55
CA SER A 29 -10.37 -6.56 25.55
C SER A 29 -10.23 -5.06 25.79
N ASN A 30 -9.89 -4.66 27.03
CA ASN A 30 -9.64 -3.26 27.39
C ASN A 30 -8.53 -2.62 26.55
N ILE A 31 -7.60 -3.40 25.98
CA ILE A 31 -6.57 -2.91 25.04
C ILE A 31 -7.17 -2.06 23.90
N ILE A 32 -8.38 -2.39 23.46
CA ILE A 32 -9.08 -1.65 22.39
C ILE A 32 -9.52 -0.27 22.88
N LEU A 33 -9.95 -0.16 24.13
CA LEU A 33 -10.51 1.04 24.73
C LEU A 33 -9.45 1.98 25.33
N MET A 34 -8.27 1.45 25.63
CA MET A 34 -7.16 2.23 26.19
C MET A 34 -6.61 3.24 25.18
N SER A 35 -6.16 4.37 25.72
CA SER A 35 -5.45 5.39 24.96
C SER A 35 -4.06 4.89 24.52
N GLU A 36 -3.47 5.53 23.53
CA GLU A 36 -2.12 5.18 23.07
C GLU A 36 -1.09 5.44 24.18
N GLU A 37 -1.30 6.49 24.97
CA GLU A 37 -0.48 6.85 26.12
C GLU A 37 -0.54 5.80 27.23
N ASP A 38 -1.75 5.32 27.56
CA ASP A 38 -1.92 4.30 28.60
C ASP A 38 -1.28 2.96 28.21
N LEU A 39 -1.36 2.60 26.93
CA LEU A 39 -0.68 1.41 26.40
C LEU A 39 0.84 1.57 26.44
N GLN A 40 1.36 2.76 26.13
CA GLN A 40 2.79 3.05 26.19
C GLN A 40 3.33 2.90 27.61
N VAL A 41 2.59 3.40 28.62
CA VAL A 41 2.95 3.26 30.04
C VAL A 41 3.12 1.79 30.44
N LEU A 42 2.33 0.87 29.88
CA LEU A 42 2.45 -0.57 30.19
C LEU A 42 3.61 -1.27 29.45
N ILE A 43 4.02 -0.74 28.30
CA ILE A 43 5.15 -1.25 27.52
C ILE A 43 6.47 -0.81 28.17
N ASP A 44 6.52 0.42 28.67
CA ASP A 44 7.73 0.99 29.28
C ASP A 44 8.07 0.36 30.65
N VAL A 45 7.12 -0.33 31.29
CA VAL A 45 7.32 -1.04 32.55
C VAL A 45 8.14 -2.33 32.33
N PRO A 46 9.09 -2.65 33.22
CA PRO A 46 9.81 -3.92 33.17
C PRO A 46 8.88 -5.13 33.15
N HIS A 47 9.13 -6.08 32.24
CA HIS A 47 8.32 -7.30 32.11
C HIS A 47 8.28 -8.15 33.40
N SER A 48 9.28 -8.02 34.29
CA SER A 48 9.30 -8.65 35.61
C SER A 48 8.16 -8.14 36.49
N ASP A 49 8.04 -6.82 36.59
CA ASP A 49 7.12 -6.14 37.50
C ASP A 49 5.68 -6.30 37.00
N LEU A 50 5.51 -6.23 35.68
CA LEU A 50 4.24 -6.49 35.02
C LEU A 50 3.81 -7.97 35.17
N ALA A 51 4.75 -8.91 35.17
CA ALA A 51 4.46 -10.33 35.42
C ALA A 51 4.02 -10.62 36.85
N GLU A 52 4.60 -9.92 37.84
CA GLU A 52 4.17 -10.02 39.23
C GLU A 52 2.75 -9.51 39.42
N GLU A 53 2.40 -8.34 38.89
CA GLU A 53 1.05 -7.75 39.02
C GLU A 53 -0.03 -8.57 38.28
N LEU A 54 0.28 -9.00 37.05
CA LEU A 54 -0.63 -9.84 36.26
C LEU A 54 -0.68 -11.29 36.75
N ALA A 55 0.23 -11.69 37.65
CA ALA A 55 0.40 -13.06 38.15
C ALA A 55 0.53 -14.09 37.00
N GLN A 56 1.30 -13.75 35.96
CA GLN A 56 1.54 -14.60 34.79
C GLN A 56 3.02 -14.93 34.61
N SER A 57 3.33 -15.92 33.76
CA SER A 57 4.71 -16.23 33.41
C SER A 57 5.33 -15.09 32.59
N GLN A 58 6.62 -14.82 32.82
CA GLN A 58 7.38 -13.79 32.08
C GLN A 58 7.26 -13.96 30.56
N THR A 59 7.20 -15.19 30.06
CA THR A 59 7.01 -15.48 28.63
C THR A 59 5.67 -15.00 28.08
N LYS A 60 4.59 -15.11 28.86
CA LYS A 60 3.26 -14.63 28.47
C LYS A 60 3.20 -13.10 28.53
N ILE A 61 3.84 -12.49 29.51
CA ILE A 61 3.92 -11.03 29.60
C ILE A 61 4.77 -10.43 28.50
N GLN A 62 5.88 -11.06 28.13
CA GLN A 62 6.64 -10.64 26.97
C GLN A 62 5.80 -10.71 25.68
N ALA A 63 5.03 -11.79 25.49
CA ALA A 63 4.12 -11.90 24.37
C ALA A 63 3.00 -10.84 24.40
N LEU A 64 2.49 -10.51 25.60
CA LEU A 64 1.51 -9.45 25.79
C LEU A 64 2.11 -8.08 25.44
N GLN A 65 3.26 -7.71 25.99
CA GLN A 65 3.93 -6.44 25.68
C GLN A 65 4.26 -6.30 24.19
N ASN A 66 4.71 -7.39 23.55
CA ASN A 66 4.89 -7.40 22.09
C ASN A 66 3.57 -7.17 21.35
N THR A 67 2.46 -7.71 21.85
CA THR A 67 1.13 -7.49 21.28
C THR A 67 0.66 -6.05 21.49
N LEU A 68 0.88 -5.46 22.67
CA LEU A 68 0.56 -4.05 22.96
C LEU A 68 1.34 -3.12 22.02
N GLN A 69 2.64 -3.39 21.82
CA GLN A 69 3.47 -2.64 20.87
C GLN A 69 2.91 -2.75 19.44
N GLN A 70 2.57 -3.96 18.99
CA GLN A 70 1.97 -4.15 17.65
C GLN A 70 0.65 -3.40 17.48
N VAL A 71 -0.17 -3.31 18.54
CA VAL A 71 -1.41 -2.54 18.51
C VAL A 71 -1.12 -1.05 18.37
N LEU A 72 -0.14 -0.51 19.10
CA LEU A 72 0.27 0.89 18.95
C LEU A 72 0.82 1.19 17.56
N ASP A 73 1.74 0.36 17.07
CA ASP A 73 2.34 0.52 15.74
C ASP A 73 1.27 0.53 14.66
N ARG A 74 0.27 -0.35 14.77
CA ARG A 74 -0.85 -0.42 13.83
C ARG A 74 -1.75 0.82 13.88
N ARG A 75 -2.06 1.34 15.08
CA ARG A 75 -2.85 2.57 15.22
C ARG A 75 -2.12 3.77 14.61
N GLU A 76 -0.81 3.86 14.83
CA GLU A 76 0.07 4.86 14.22
C GLU A 76 0.07 4.75 12.69
N GLU A 77 0.27 3.54 12.15
CA GLU A 77 0.23 3.29 10.70
C GLU A 77 -1.11 3.70 10.09
N GLU A 78 -2.23 3.37 10.73
CA GLU A 78 -3.57 3.75 10.25
C GLU A 78 -3.73 5.27 10.20
N ARG A 79 -3.26 5.99 11.21
CA ARG A 79 -3.29 7.46 11.25
C ARG A 79 -2.40 8.07 10.18
N GLN A 80 -1.18 7.57 10.00
CA GLN A 80 -0.28 8.01 8.93
C GLN A 80 -0.88 7.77 7.54
N SER A 81 -1.52 6.62 7.32
CA SER A 81 -2.16 6.29 6.05
C SER A 81 -3.32 7.25 5.72
N LYS A 82 -4.14 7.60 6.71
CA LYS A 82 -5.25 8.55 6.56
C LYS A 82 -4.73 9.94 6.22
N GLN A 83 -3.70 10.41 6.93
CA GLN A 83 -3.08 11.70 6.67
C GLN A 83 -2.50 11.77 5.25
N LEU A 84 -1.81 10.71 4.81
CA LEU A 84 -1.26 10.63 3.46
C LEU A 84 -2.37 10.65 2.39
N LEU A 85 -3.45 9.90 2.62
CA LEU A 85 -4.59 9.85 1.71
C LEU A 85 -5.31 11.20 1.64
N GLU A 86 -5.47 11.91 2.75
CA GLU A 86 -6.02 13.26 2.79
C GLU A 86 -5.18 14.23 1.96
N LEU A 87 -3.85 14.24 2.14
CA LEU A 87 -2.94 15.05 1.34
C LEU A 87 -3.00 14.71 -0.16
N TYR A 88 -3.14 13.43 -0.50
CA TYR A 88 -3.30 12.99 -1.89
C TYR A 88 -4.61 13.51 -2.51
N LEU A 89 -5.73 13.39 -1.79
CA LEU A 89 -7.03 13.90 -2.24
C LEU A 89 -7.02 15.42 -2.37
N GLU A 90 -6.36 16.12 -1.45
CA GLU A 90 -6.18 17.57 -1.52
C GLU A 90 -5.36 17.97 -2.75
N ALA A 91 -4.26 17.25 -3.04
CA ALA A 91 -3.46 17.49 -4.24
C ALA A 91 -4.28 17.31 -5.53
N LEU A 92 -5.07 16.23 -5.63
CA LEU A 92 -5.96 16.00 -6.78
C LEU A 92 -7.01 17.12 -6.94
N LYS A 93 -7.61 17.56 -5.83
CA LYS A 93 -8.57 18.68 -5.84
C LYS A 93 -7.91 19.97 -6.30
N ASN A 94 -6.68 20.22 -5.88
CA ASN A 94 -5.91 21.40 -6.27
C ASN A 94 -5.52 21.33 -7.75
N GLU A 95 -5.08 20.18 -8.27
CA GLU A 95 -4.82 19.98 -9.70
C GLU A 95 -6.08 20.18 -10.55
N GLY A 96 -7.23 19.60 -10.16
CA GLY A 96 -8.51 19.82 -10.83
C GLY A 96 -8.99 21.28 -10.77
N SER A 97 -8.77 21.95 -9.63
CA SER A 97 -9.06 23.36 -9.47
C SER A 97 -8.16 24.24 -10.34
N ILE A 98 -6.86 23.91 -10.46
CA ILE A 98 -5.92 24.61 -11.35
C ILE A 98 -6.36 24.45 -12.81
N LEU A 99 -6.74 23.24 -13.24
CA LEU A 99 -7.23 22.99 -14.60
C LEU A 99 -8.51 23.79 -14.90
N SER A 100 -9.45 23.85 -13.95
CA SER A 100 -10.69 24.65 -14.11
C SER A 100 -10.41 26.16 -14.14
N LYS A 101 -9.42 26.65 -13.37
CA LYS A 101 -9.09 28.07 -13.29
C LYS A 101 -8.26 28.57 -14.49
N VAL A 102 -7.47 27.68 -15.11
CA VAL A 102 -6.79 27.95 -16.38
C VAL A 102 -7.81 28.04 -17.53
N ALA A 103 -8.88 27.23 -17.51
CA ALA A 103 -9.95 27.32 -18.50
C ALA A 103 -10.78 28.61 -18.40
N GLU A 104 -10.95 29.20 -17.21
CA GLU A 104 -11.72 30.45 -17.04
C GLU A 104 -10.89 31.73 -17.22
N SER A 105 -9.56 31.66 -17.11
CA SER A 105 -8.68 32.83 -17.26
C SER A 105 -8.37 33.22 -18.72
N GLU A 106 -8.82 32.44 -19.70
CA GLU A 106 -8.75 32.77 -21.14
C GLU A 106 -10.04 33.42 -21.68
N THR A 107 -10.72 34.26 -20.89
CA THR A 107 -11.87 35.05 -21.38
C THR A 107 -11.69 36.54 -21.14
N VAL A 108 -10.66 37.13 -21.75
CA VAL A 108 -10.65 38.57 -22.08
C VAL A 108 -11.06 38.72 -23.56
N PRO A 109 -12.23 39.31 -23.87
CA PRO A 109 -12.67 39.48 -25.25
C PRO A 109 -11.99 40.71 -25.87
N GLY A 110 -10.87 40.48 -26.55
CA GLY A 110 -10.16 41.46 -27.36
C GLY A 110 -10.49 41.31 -28.85
N LYS A 111 -11.61 41.89 -29.27
CA LYS A 111 -11.78 42.67 -30.51
C LYS A 111 -11.12 42.16 -31.82
N GLU A 112 -11.99 41.59 -32.67
CA GLU A 112 -12.06 41.68 -34.15
C GLU A 112 -10.76 41.66 -35.00
N MET A 113 -10.54 40.55 -35.73
CA MET A 113 -9.94 40.52 -37.07
C MET A 113 -10.25 39.15 -37.70
N ASP A 114 -11.31 39.05 -38.49
CA ASP A 114 -11.32 39.15 -39.96
C ASP A 114 -10.80 37.88 -40.68
N VAL A 115 -11.77 37.14 -41.24
CA VAL A 115 -11.80 36.34 -42.47
C VAL A 115 -10.52 35.57 -42.87
N VAL A 116 -10.64 34.25 -43.06
CA VAL A 116 -10.67 33.58 -44.37
C VAL A 116 -11.12 32.12 -44.15
N ASP A 117 -12.23 31.77 -44.80
CA ASP A 117 -12.65 30.40 -45.08
C ASP A 117 -11.63 29.77 -46.05
N THR A 118 -10.99 28.67 -45.65
CA THR A 118 -10.38 27.75 -46.60
C THR A 118 -10.76 26.34 -46.18
N GLY A 119 -11.83 25.84 -46.80
CA GLY A 119 -12.21 24.46 -46.71
C GLY A 119 -11.07 23.53 -47.11
N THR A 120 -10.89 22.47 -46.32
CA THR A 120 -10.45 21.20 -46.87
C THR A 120 -11.11 20.09 -46.06
N SER A 121 -12.18 19.56 -46.62
CA SER A 121 -12.65 18.22 -46.33
C SER A 121 -11.51 17.22 -46.57
N SER A 122 -11.03 16.57 -45.52
CA SER A 122 -10.34 15.29 -45.67
C SER A 122 -10.81 14.35 -44.56
N THR A 123 -11.83 13.59 -44.91
CA THR A 123 -12.17 12.30 -44.32
C THR A 123 -10.94 11.39 -44.45
N GLY A 124 -10.06 11.43 -43.45
CA GLY A 124 -9.01 10.44 -43.25
C GLY A 124 -9.54 9.42 -42.25
N THR A 125 -9.78 8.19 -42.71
CA THR A 125 -10.04 7.02 -41.87
C THR A 125 -9.00 6.94 -40.75
N SER A 126 -9.36 7.45 -39.57
CA SER A 126 -8.57 7.30 -38.35
C SER A 126 -8.50 5.81 -38.06
N ALA A 127 -7.31 5.22 -38.14
CA ALA A 127 -7.05 3.90 -37.58
C ALA A 127 -7.38 4.00 -36.08
N LYS A 128 -8.61 3.60 -35.73
CA LYS A 128 -9.13 3.71 -34.38
C LYS A 128 -8.48 2.57 -33.62
N THR A 129 -7.47 2.88 -32.82
CA THR A 129 -6.87 1.89 -31.91
C THR A 129 -7.94 1.32 -30.99
N ALA A 130 -7.86 0.03 -30.70
CA ALA A 130 -8.81 -0.61 -29.79
C ALA A 130 -8.55 -0.28 -28.31
N LEU A 131 -7.45 0.43 -28.03
CA LEU A 131 -7.01 0.82 -26.69
C LEU A 131 -7.86 1.97 -26.13
N SER A 132 -8.12 1.94 -24.82
CA SER A 132 -8.86 2.99 -24.12
C SER A 132 -8.02 4.27 -23.97
N ASP A 133 -8.70 5.43 -23.89
CA ASP A 133 -8.04 6.74 -23.75
C ASP A 133 -7.15 6.81 -22.49
N HIS A 134 -7.57 6.15 -21.41
CA HIS A 134 -6.77 6.01 -20.19
C HIS A 134 -5.44 5.28 -20.45
N LEU A 135 -5.47 4.19 -21.21
CA LEU A 135 -4.28 3.42 -21.53
C LEU A 135 -3.29 4.24 -22.37
N LEU A 136 -3.80 4.97 -23.36
CA LEU A 136 -2.99 5.89 -24.18
C LEU A 136 -2.36 7.01 -23.33
N ALA A 137 -3.07 7.55 -22.35
CA ALA A 137 -2.55 8.56 -21.43
C ALA A 137 -1.41 8.01 -20.56
N VAL A 138 -1.53 6.77 -20.05
CA VAL A 138 -0.49 6.11 -19.25
C VAL A 138 0.75 5.83 -20.09
N LEU A 139 0.58 5.31 -21.31
CA LEU A 139 1.66 5.05 -22.24
C LEU A 139 2.43 6.32 -22.63
N LYS A 140 1.72 7.45 -22.79
CA LYS A 140 2.32 8.73 -23.19
C LYS A 140 2.97 9.49 -22.03
N GLY A 141 2.43 9.36 -20.82
CA GLY A 141 2.80 10.20 -19.67
C GLY A 141 3.96 9.69 -18.81
N LYS A 142 4.31 8.40 -18.88
CA LYS A 142 5.29 7.79 -17.96
C LYS A 142 6.59 7.39 -18.67
N PRO A 143 7.75 7.47 -17.98
CA PRO A 143 9.05 7.10 -18.57
C PRO A 143 9.25 5.59 -18.73
N VAL A 144 8.47 4.76 -18.01
CA VAL A 144 8.50 3.28 -18.07
C VAL A 144 7.06 2.74 -17.99
N PRO A 145 6.27 2.91 -19.05
CA PRO A 145 4.85 2.62 -19.03
C PRO A 145 4.51 1.11 -18.89
N GLU A 146 5.38 0.21 -19.33
CA GLU A 146 5.22 -1.25 -19.26
C GLU A 146 5.11 -1.79 -17.83
N LEU A 147 5.72 -1.10 -16.85
CA LEU A 147 5.63 -1.48 -15.44
C LEU A 147 4.34 -0.98 -14.77
N CYS A 148 3.65 -0.02 -15.39
CA CYS A 148 2.47 0.63 -14.82
C CYS A 148 1.15 0.01 -15.26
N LEU A 149 1.18 -0.82 -16.30
CA LEU A 149 0.00 -1.53 -16.81
C LEU A 149 -0.17 -2.86 -16.07
N ASP A 150 -1.42 -3.30 -15.95
CA ASP A 150 -1.72 -4.66 -15.50
C ASP A 150 -1.45 -5.68 -16.62
N SER A 151 -1.53 -6.97 -16.29
CA SER A 151 -1.23 -8.03 -17.27
C SER A 151 -2.22 -8.07 -18.44
N GLN A 152 -3.46 -7.63 -18.24
CA GLN A 152 -4.50 -7.63 -19.28
C GLN A 152 -4.30 -6.45 -20.23
N ASP A 153 -4.01 -5.28 -19.70
CA ASP A 153 -3.66 -4.08 -20.47
C ASP A 153 -2.36 -4.29 -21.26
N LEU A 154 -1.35 -4.93 -20.67
CA LEU A 154 -0.13 -5.32 -21.39
C LEU A 154 -0.43 -6.24 -22.58
N GLU A 155 -1.30 -7.24 -22.40
CA GLU A 155 -1.69 -8.15 -23.47
C GLU A 155 -2.42 -7.42 -24.60
N LEU A 156 -3.25 -6.41 -24.28
CA LEU A 156 -3.91 -5.57 -25.28
C LEU A 156 -2.89 -4.73 -26.07
N VAL A 157 -1.91 -4.12 -25.40
CA VAL A 157 -0.86 -3.33 -26.06
C VAL A 157 0.02 -4.20 -26.95
N VAL A 158 0.35 -5.42 -26.50
CA VAL A 158 1.16 -6.37 -27.29
C VAL A 158 0.42 -6.87 -28.53
N LYS A 159 -0.91 -7.03 -28.46
CA LYS A 159 -1.75 -7.47 -29.58
C LYS A 159 -2.12 -6.36 -30.56
N GLU A 160 -1.97 -5.10 -30.19
CA GLU A 160 -2.29 -3.94 -31.03
C GLU A 160 -1.33 -3.87 -32.24
N ASP A 161 -1.83 -3.39 -33.38
CA ASP A 161 -0.98 -3.14 -34.53
C ASP A 161 -0.01 -1.98 -34.26
N THR A 162 1.27 -2.19 -34.56
CA THR A 162 2.33 -1.20 -34.28
C THR A 162 2.11 0.13 -35.02
N GLN A 163 1.49 0.12 -36.20
CA GLN A 163 1.18 1.36 -36.93
C GLN A 163 0.00 2.10 -36.30
N ALA A 164 -1.03 1.37 -35.87
CA ALA A 164 -2.15 1.93 -35.12
C ALA A 164 -1.68 2.53 -33.78
N LEU A 165 -0.82 1.81 -33.04
CA LEU A 165 -0.23 2.26 -31.78
C LEU A 165 0.62 3.53 -31.95
N ALA A 166 1.47 3.57 -32.99
CA ALA A 166 2.27 4.74 -33.32
C ALA A 166 1.41 5.96 -33.64
N ALA A 167 0.32 5.77 -34.42
CA ALA A 167 -0.62 6.83 -34.76
C ALA A 167 -1.36 7.37 -33.53
N ALA A 168 -1.83 6.50 -32.64
CA ALA A 168 -2.56 6.92 -31.43
C ALA A 168 -1.66 7.61 -30.40
N LEU A 169 -0.41 7.18 -30.25
CA LEU A 169 0.54 7.79 -29.31
C LEU A 169 1.26 8.99 -29.89
N SER A 170 1.03 9.35 -31.16
CA SER A 170 1.78 10.38 -31.89
C SER A 170 3.30 10.13 -31.83
N TRP A 171 3.71 8.85 -31.90
CA TRP A 171 5.09 8.40 -31.84
C TRP A 171 5.57 7.90 -33.20
N ASP A 172 6.88 7.86 -33.40
CA ASP A 172 7.46 7.18 -34.55
C ASP A 172 7.33 5.65 -34.41
N LYS A 173 7.37 4.96 -35.55
CA LYS A 173 7.19 3.51 -35.61
C LYS A 173 8.25 2.77 -34.78
N GLN A 174 9.49 3.25 -34.75
CA GLN A 174 10.58 2.58 -34.02
C GLN A 174 10.37 2.68 -32.51
N LYS A 175 9.93 3.84 -32.02
CA LYS A 175 9.61 4.06 -30.61
C LYS A 175 8.37 3.27 -30.18
N ALA A 176 7.34 3.19 -31.02
CA ALA A 176 6.16 2.36 -30.75
C ALA A 176 6.52 0.86 -30.72
N GLU A 177 7.37 0.40 -31.64
CA GLU A 177 7.87 -0.98 -31.66
C GLU A 177 8.72 -1.30 -30.42
N ALA A 178 9.61 -0.39 -30.01
CA ALA A 178 10.41 -0.55 -28.80
C ALA A 178 9.53 -0.64 -27.54
N LEU A 179 8.48 0.18 -27.46
CA LEU A 179 7.49 0.10 -26.38
C LEU A 179 6.78 -1.26 -26.39
N GLN A 180 6.29 -1.71 -27.56
CA GLN A 180 5.57 -2.97 -27.69
C GLN A 180 6.45 -4.17 -27.29
N GLN A 181 7.74 -4.13 -27.65
CA GLN A 181 8.74 -5.12 -27.21
C GLN A 181 8.98 -5.08 -25.70
N ALA A 182 9.07 -3.90 -25.09
CA ALA A 182 9.21 -3.76 -23.64
C ALA A 182 7.98 -4.32 -22.90
N CYS A 183 6.78 -4.05 -23.39
CA CYS A 183 5.53 -4.61 -22.88
C CYS A 183 5.49 -6.14 -22.96
N ASP A 184 5.93 -6.73 -24.09
CA ASP A 184 5.98 -8.18 -24.28
C ASP A 184 6.99 -8.86 -23.34
N GLN A 185 8.15 -8.25 -23.15
CA GLN A 185 9.17 -8.74 -22.21
C GLN A 185 8.67 -8.73 -20.78
N GLU A 186 8.02 -7.64 -20.34
CA GLU A 186 7.47 -7.53 -19.00
C GLU A 186 6.30 -8.52 -18.79
N LEU A 187 5.41 -8.67 -19.77
CA LEU A 187 4.33 -9.65 -19.72
C LEU A 187 4.88 -11.08 -19.58
N SER A 188 5.88 -11.44 -20.39
CA SER A 188 6.55 -12.75 -20.34
C SER A 188 7.17 -13.03 -18.97
N LYS A 189 7.84 -12.03 -18.38
CA LYS A 189 8.43 -12.12 -17.05
C LYS A 189 7.38 -12.36 -15.97
N ARG A 190 6.25 -11.64 -15.99
CA ARG A 190 5.14 -11.83 -15.05
C ARG A 190 4.52 -13.21 -15.17
N LEU A 191 4.30 -13.70 -16.39
CA LEU A 191 3.79 -15.05 -16.63
C LEU A 191 4.75 -16.12 -16.11
N GLN A 192 6.05 -15.97 -16.33
CA GLN A 192 7.06 -16.87 -15.77
C GLN A 192 7.03 -16.88 -14.25
N GLN A 193 6.94 -15.71 -13.59
CA GLN A 193 6.83 -15.63 -12.13
C GLN A 193 5.60 -16.39 -11.62
N VAL A 194 4.43 -16.22 -12.24
CA VAL A 194 3.21 -16.95 -11.87
C VAL A 194 3.39 -18.47 -12.04
N GLN A 195 4.01 -18.91 -13.13
CA GLN A 195 4.29 -20.34 -13.37
C GLN A 195 5.25 -20.93 -12.35
N THR A 196 6.30 -20.21 -11.97
CA THR A 196 7.24 -20.65 -10.94
C THR A 196 6.56 -20.79 -9.57
N LEU A 197 5.73 -19.81 -9.18
CA LEU A 197 4.96 -19.88 -7.95
C LEU A 197 3.96 -21.04 -7.95
N HIS A 198 3.31 -21.29 -9.07
CA HIS A 198 2.41 -22.44 -9.21
C HIS A 198 3.17 -23.77 -9.06
N SER A 199 4.36 -23.88 -9.62
CA SER A 199 5.25 -25.05 -9.49
C SER A 199 5.73 -25.26 -8.04
N LEU A 200 6.07 -24.18 -7.33
CA LEU A 200 6.43 -24.24 -5.91
C LEU A 200 5.23 -24.65 -5.04
N ARG A 201 4.03 -24.17 -5.37
CA ARG A 201 2.80 -24.54 -4.66
C ARG A 201 2.40 -26.00 -4.90
N SER A 202 2.59 -26.53 -6.10
CA SER A 202 2.30 -27.94 -6.39
C SER A 202 3.27 -28.87 -5.67
N THR A 203 4.57 -28.53 -5.64
CA THR A 203 5.59 -29.29 -4.90
C THR A 203 5.42 -29.23 -3.37
N SER A 204 4.95 -28.10 -2.82
CA SER A 204 4.66 -28.00 -1.37
C SER A 204 3.41 -28.77 -0.95
N LYS A 205 2.37 -28.82 -1.79
CA LYS A 205 1.17 -29.66 -1.57
C LYS A 205 1.48 -31.17 -1.65
N GLY A 206 2.50 -31.58 -2.40
CA GLY A 206 2.97 -32.96 -2.50
C GLY A 206 3.75 -33.49 -1.28
N LYS A 207 4.13 -32.64 -0.31
CA LYS A 207 4.89 -33.04 0.90
C LYS A 207 4.01 -33.38 2.11
N LYS A 208 2.69 -33.56 1.94
CA LYS A 208 1.79 -34.01 3.00
C LYS A 208 1.47 -35.51 2.89
N THR A 209 2.50 -36.37 2.94
CA THR A 209 2.38 -37.79 3.35
C THR A 209 3.78 -38.41 3.44
N LEU A 210 4.49 -38.16 4.53
CA LEU A 210 5.46 -39.11 5.06
C LEU A 210 5.17 -39.25 6.55
N PRO A 211 4.95 -40.49 7.05
CA PRO A 211 4.75 -40.70 8.47
C PRO A 211 6.07 -40.44 9.19
N TRP A 212 6.00 -39.54 10.16
CA TRP A 212 7.05 -39.28 11.12
C TRP A 212 7.28 -40.56 11.92
N GLY A 213 8.36 -41.29 11.60
CA GLY A 213 8.75 -42.50 12.30
C GLY A 213 10.22 -42.79 12.05
N ASP A 214 10.95 -43.02 13.13
CA ASP A 214 12.31 -43.56 13.17
C ASP A 214 13.47 -42.60 12.97
N TRP A 215 13.51 -41.54 13.78
CA TRP A 215 14.79 -41.02 14.28
C TRP A 215 14.69 -40.89 15.80
N LEU A 216 15.08 -41.94 16.53
CA LEU A 216 15.70 -41.90 17.88
C LEU A 216 15.63 -43.31 18.52
N SER A 217 16.64 -44.15 18.26
CA SER A 217 17.29 -44.95 19.31
C SER A 217 18.25 -45.97 18.70
N SER A 218 19.53 -45.64 18.62
CA SER A 218 20.58 -46.66 18.54
C SER A 218 21.40 -46.60 19.83
N LYS A 219 21.07 -47.51 20.74
CA LYS A 219 21.72 -47.72 22.04
C LYS A 219 23.20 -48.07 21.82
N ARG A 220 24.11 -47.34 22.47
CA ARG A 220 25.45 -47.85 22.78
C ARG A 220 25.30 -49.14 23.60
N LYS A 221 25.93 -50.22 23.14
CA LYS A 221 26.14 -51.43 23.93
C LYS A 221 27.62 -51.47 24.33
N LYS A 222 27.85 -51.88 25.58
CA LYS A 222 29.15 -52.22 26.16
C LYS A 222 29.89 -53.26 25.31
#